data_AF-A0A328BS29-F1
#
_entry.id   AF-A0A328BS29-F1
#
_cell.length_a   1.000
_cell.length_b   1.000
_cell.length_c   1.000
_cell.angle_alpha   90.00
_cell.angle_beta   90.00
_cell.angle_gamma   90.00
#
_symmetry.space_group_name_H-M   'P 1'
#
loop_
_entity.id
_entity.type
_entity.pdbx_description
1 polymer ?
#
loop_
_entity_poly.entity_id
_entity_poly.type
_entity_poly.pdbx_seq_one_letter_code
_entity_poly.pdbx_strand_id
1 'polypeptide(L)'
;MILRFAHFFSLLLPGTCLLLPSSQSGALLGADVLVVRHGGRYTGRFTSPNSAIPCVRIKTDEPVVLENCELRGAGDLIVAEPGARLVVRYCRGYGLTPSLDNVSRGRFLTAAGARSLRVEHNYLDHTIGILVYQWVGDGSPAETLTVRYNRVRNIDGRYRNGDADATASFLGLNQVRGVANVDISYNEVVNEPNQCATGDVVNFYNSSGTARSPIRFHHNYIQGAYPYPATAPHYTGTGLTTDGDGVSALTTTAYVDAAHNQIVSTCNAAMNIAAGHHIRFHHNRMVTSGLLPDGQALKATYAATSIFNAYHQPATVFFGNRVDHNVIGYAKAGYAVPLAGRHDLSSGNCPACEQNEHLPNPITLATEQREWQLWQQKLRRRGIRLDAGTQPAPPTPLARR
;
A
#
# COMPACT_ATOMS: atom_id res chain seq x y z
N MET A 1 -55.51 41.38 -46.51
CA MET A 1 -54.94 40.07 -46.90
C MET A 1 -54.48 39.37 -45.61
N ILE A 2 -55.18 38.29 -45.23
CA ILE A 2 -54.81 37.21 -44.26
C ILE A 2 -54.72 37.65 -42.76
N LEU A 3 -55.80 37.47 -41.98
CA LEU A 3 -56.14 36.37 -41.02
C LEU A 3 -55.30 36.36 -39.72
N ARG A 4 -55.92 36.65 -38.55
CA ARG A 4 -56.33 35.71 -37.45
C ARG A 4 -55.11 35.11 -36.69
N PHE A 5 -55.02 34.97 -35.36
CA PHE A 5 -55.96 34.65 -34.29
C PHE A 5 -55.29 35.00 -32.93
N ALA A 6 -56.08 35.42 -31.93
CA ALA A 6 -55.68 35.48 -30.52
C ALA A 6 -55.85 34.09 -29.87
N HIS A 7 -54.90 33.66 -29.04
CA HIS A 7 -55.07 32.55 -28.08
C HIS A 7 -54.40 32.89 -26.74
N PHE A 8 -55.23 32.89 -25.71
CA PHE A 8 -54.89 32.80 -24.29
C PHE A 8 -54.22 31.44 -24.01
N PHE A 9 -53.14 31.43 -23.24
CA PHE A 9 -52.70 30.23 -22.53
C PHE A 9 -52.12 30.62 -21.17
N SER A 10 -52.90 30.36 -20.12
CA SER A 10 -52.42 30.24 -18.74
C SER A 10 -51.71 28.89 -18.60
N LEU A 11 -50.50 28.89 -18.03
CA LEU A 11 -49.83 27.68 -17.58
C LEU A 11 -49.45 27.83 -16.10
N LEU A 12 -50.02 26.94 -15.27
CA LEU A 12 -49.64 26.67 -13.90
C LEU A 12 -48.40 25.74 -13.87
N LEU A 13 -47.41 26.11 -13.03
CA LEU A 13 -46.59 25.31 -12.08
C LEU A 13 -45.99 23.94 -12.51
N PRO A 14 -44.73 23.61 -12.12
CA PRO A 14 -44.40 23.45 -10.70
C PRO A 14 -43.04 23.98 -10.22
N GLY A 15 -43.03 24.39 -8.95
CA GLY A 15 -41.83 24.72 -8.18
C GLY A 15 -40.90 23.52 -8.06
N THR A 16 -39.64 23.74 -8.40
CA THR A 16 -38.55 22.79 -8.20
C THR A 16 -38.17 22.82 -6.72
N CYS A 17 -38.70 21.86 -5.97
CA CYS A 17 -38.27 21.60 -4.60
C CYS A 17 -36.85 21.01 -4.66
N LEU A 18 -35.84 21.83 -4.34
CA LEU A 18 -34.47 21.38 -4.09
C LEU A 18 -34.47 20.55 -2.80
N LEU A 19 -34.67 19.24 -2.94
CA LEU A 19 -34.42 18.27 -1.88
C LEU A 19 -32.90 18.11 -1.73
N LEU A 20 -32.31 18.84 -0.80
CA LEU A 20 -30.99 18.50 -0.26
C LEU A 20 -31.14 17.15 0.46
N PRO A 21 -30.34 16.11 0.12
CA PRO A 21 -30.38 14.86 0.85
C PRO A 21 -29.92 15.14 2.29
N SER A 22 -30.78 14.78 3.22
CA SER A 22 -30.57 14.84 4.65
C SER A 22 -29.34 14.02 5.02
N SER A 23 -28.34 14.68 5.61
CA SER A 23 -27.24 14.04 6.33
C SER A 23 -27.82 13.21 7.48
N GLN A 24 -28.01 11.91 7.26
CA GLN A 24 -28.42 10.99 8.31
C GLN A 24 -27.23 10.73 9.23
N SER A 25 -27.26 11.34 10.41
CA SER A 25 -26.40 10.98 11.53
C SER A 25 -26.83 9.61 12.05
N GLY A 26 -26.06 8.57 11.72
CA GLY A 26 -26.22 7.24 12.31
C GLY A 26 -26.05 7.29 13.84
N ALA A 27 -26.88 6.55 14.56
CA ALA A 27 -26.93 6.53 16.01
C ALA A 27 -25.60 6.09 16.65
N LEU A 28 -25.09 6.93 17.56
CA LEU A 28 -23.91 6.71 18.39
C LEU A 28 -24.24 5.74 19.53
N LEU A 29 -23.71 4.51 19.48
CA LEU A 29 -23.67 3.59 20.60
C LEU A 29 -22.23 3.51 21.13
N GLY A 30 -21.94 4.22 22.22
CA GLY A 30 -20.92 3.87 23.22
C GLY A 30 -19.43 3.80 22.82
N ALA A 31 -19.09 3.88 21.54
CA ALA A 31 -17.75 4.07 21.00
C ALA A 31 -17.92 4.81 19.67
N ASP A 32 -16.96 5.66 19.30
CA ASP A 32 -16.93 6.37 18.02
C ASP A 32 -16.68 5.39 16.85
N VAL A 33 -17.47 4.31 16.74
CA VAL A 33 -17.36 3.26 15.73
C VAL A 33 -18.54 3.37 14.78
N LEU A 34 -18.28 3.23 13.48
CA LEU A 34 -19.30 3.35 12.42
C LEU A 34 -19.56 1.99 11.74
N VAL A 35 -20.83 1.64 11.59
CA VAL A 35 -21.26 0.54 10.72
C VAL A 35 -22.05 1.10 9.54
N VAL A 36 -21.46 1.06 8.35
CA VAL A 36 -22.06 1.54 7.10
C VAL A 36 -22.92 0.45 6.49
N ARG A 37 -24.23 0.69 6.35
CA ARG A 37 -25.21 -0.27 5.79
C ARG A 37 -25.82 0.17 4.47
N HIS A 38 -25.56 1.41 4.07
CA HIS A 38 -26.06 2.01 2.84
C HIS A 38 -24.93 2.75 2.14
N GLY A 39 -25.06 2.91 0.83
CA GLY A 39 -24.15 3.71 0.04
C GLY A 39 -24.19 5.17 0.46
N GLY A 40 -23.12 5.90 0.19
CA GLY A 40 -23.03 7.30 0.52
C GLY A 40 -21.63 7.77 0.88
N ARG A 41 -21.55 9.04 1.27
CA ARG A 41 -20.31 9.67 1.73
C ARG A 41 -20.34 9.85 3.23
N TYR A 42 -19.25 9.44 3.88
CA TYR A 42 -19.09 9.48 5.33
C TYR A 42 -17.79 10.21 5.68
N THR A 43 -17.87 11.04 6.71
CA THR A 43 -16.76 11.83 7.27
C THR A 43 -16.89 11.85 8.78
N GLY A 44 -15.80 12.14 9.50
CA GLY A 44 -15.82 12.24 10.96
C GLY A 44 -14.57 11.70 11.63
N ARG A 45 -14.62 11.62 12.96
CA ARG A 45 -13.60 10.98 13.77
C ARG A 45 -14.15 9.68 14.31
N PHE A 46 -13.43 8.58 14.13
CA PHE A 46 -13.82 7.26 14.57
C PHE A 46 -12.69 6.61 15.38
N THR A 47 -13.01 6.16 16.59
CA THR A 47 -12.03 5.61 17.53
C THR A 47 -12.52 4.28 18.08
N SER A 48 -11.65 3.27 18.05
CA SER A 48 -11.87 1.97 18.68
C SER A 48 -10.67 1.54 19.53
N PRO A 49 -10.76 1.58 20.87
CA PRO A 49 -9.68 1.11 21.73
C PRO A 49 -9.59 -0.42 21.84
N ASN A 50 -10.45 -1.17 21.15
CA ASN A 50 -10.53 -2.62 21.26
C ASN A 50 -9.96 -3.29 19.99
N SER A 51 -8.95 -4.15 20.15
CA SER A 51 -8.31 -4.88 19.04
C SER A 51 -9.25 -5.77 18.23
N ALA A 52 -10.41 -6.16 18.78
CA ALA A 52 -11.40 -6.98 18.08
C ALA A 52 -12.46 -6.16 17.31
N ILE A 53 -12.51 -4.84 17.49
CA ILE A 53 -13.57 -3.98 16.93
C ILE A 53 -12.95 -2.95 16.00
N PRO A 54 -13.32 -2.91 14.71
CA PRO A 54 -12.77 -1.90 13.83
C PRO A 54 -13.41 -0.53 14.04
N CYS A 55 -12.73 0.55 13.63
CA CYS A 55 -13.32 1.90 13.71
C CYS A 55 -14.49 2.06 12.75
N VAL A 56 -14.38 1.50 11.54
CA VAL A 56 -15.43 1.54 10.52
C VAL A 56 -15.61 0.14 9.93
N ARG A 57 -16.86 -0.31 9.83
CA ARG A 57 -17.23 -1.55 9.14
C ARG A 57 -18.18 -1.26 7.99
N ILE A 58 -17.83 -1.68 6.78
CA ILE A 58 -18.67 -1.56 5.58
C ILE A 58 -19.45 -2.86 5.38
N LYS A 59 -20.78 -2.78 5.49
CA LYS A 59 -21.76 -3.87 5.37
C LYS A 59 -22.77 -3.61 4.25
N THR A 60 -22.26 -3.19 3.09
CA THR A 60 -23.06 -2.90 1.90
C THR A 60 -22.21 -3.06 0.65
N ASP A 61 -22.84 -3.42 -0.47
CA ASP A 61 -22.25 -3.45 -1.80
C ASP A 61 -22.57 -2.18 -2.61
N GLU A 62 -23.39 -1.28 -2.05
CA GLU A 62 -23.61 0.06 -2.58
C GLU A 62 -22.31 0.88 -2.53
N PRO A 63 -22.10 1.85 -3.42
CA PRO A 63 -20.91 2.70 -3.41
C PRO A 63 -20.76 3.50 -2.10
N VAL A 64 -19.61 3.33 -1.43
CA VAL A 64 -19.26 4.05 -0.21
C VAL A 64 -18.01 4.90 -0.42
N VAL A 65 -18.05 6.13 0.11
CA VAL A 65 -16.90 7.03 0.18
C VAL A 65 -16.62 7.39 1.63
N LEU A 66 -15.46 7.00 2.14
CA LEU A 66 -14.87 7.54 3.37
C LEU A 66 -13.96 8.71 2.98
N GLU A 67 -14.29 9.91 3.46
CA GLU A 67 -13.58 11.13 3.07
C GLU A 67 -13.32 12.05 4.27
N ASN A 68 -12.09 12.56 4.37
CA ASN A 68 -11.68 13.46 5.46
C ASN A 68 -11.91 12.87 6.86
N CYS A 69 -11.73 11.56 7.01
CA CYS A 69 -11.90 10.89 8.30
C CYS A 69 -10.61 10.91 9.13
N GLU A 70 -10.76 10.95 10.46
CA GLU A 70 -9.69 10.60 11.40
C GLU A 70 -10.04 9.27 12.07
N LEU A 71 -9.14 8.29 12.00
CA LEU A 71 -9.36 6.92 12.45
C LEU A 71 -8.29 6.54 13.49
N ARG A 72 -8.68 6.05 14.66
CA ARG A 72 -7.76 5.63 15.72
C ARG A 72 -8.17 4.30 16.31
N GLY A 73 -7.40 3.23 16.09
CA GLY A 73 -7.83 1.88 16.42
C GLY A 73 -6.74 0.99 17.01
N ALA A 74 -7.05 0.23 18.06
CA ALA A 74 -6.20 -0.84 18.57
C ALA A 74 -6.28 -2.13 17.73
N GLY A 75 -7.30 -2.22 16.86
CA GLY A 75 -7.50 -3.23 15.82
C GLY A 75 -7.68 -2.54 14.47
N ASP A 76 -8.16 -3.27 13.45
CA ASP A 76 -8.32 -2.73 12.09
C ASP A 76 -9.08 -1.40 12.07
N LEU A 77 -8.65 -0.42 11.31
CA LEU A 77 -9.35 0.87 11.24
C LEU A 77 -10.58 0.75 10.37
N ILE A 78 -10.46 0.13 9.19
CA ILE A 78 -11.56 -0.10 8.26
C ILE A 78 -11.61 -1.57 7.90
N VAL A 79 -12.79 -2.17 8.00
CA VAL A 79 -13.07 -3.51 7.47
C VAL A 79 -14.19 -3.42 6.45
N ALA A 80 -13.94 -3.90 5.24
CA ALA A 80 -14.93 -3.98 4.16
C ALA A 80 -15.31 -5.45 3.89
N GLU A 81 -16.61 -5.73 3.95
CA GLU A 81 -17.17 -7.05 3.67
C GLU A 81 -17.21 -7.36 2.15
N PRO A 82 -17.34 -8.64 1.76
CA PRO A 82 -17.43 -9.04 0.35
C PRO A 82 -18.48 -8.26 -0.45
N GLY A 83 -18.13 -7.91 -1.69
CA GLY A 83 -18.94 -7.10 -2.59
C GLY A 83 -18.69 -5.59 -2.49
N ALA A 84 -17.91 -5.13 -1.50
CA ALA A 84 -17.71 -3.70 -1.25
C ALA A 84 -17.23 -2.92 -2.48
N ARG A 85 -17.81 -1.73 -2.66
CA ARG A 85 -17.39 -0.69 -3.60
C ARG A 85 -16.95 0.54 -2.81
N LEU A 86 -15.64 0.68 -2.55
CA LEU A 86 -15.14 1.59 -1.53
C LEU A 86 -14.11 2.59 -2.09
N VAL A 87 -14.31 3.86 -1.76
CA VAL A 87 -13.29 4.91 -1.88
C VAL A 87 -12.91 5.37 -0.48
N VAL A 88 -11.62 5.35 -0.16
CA VAL A 88 -11.05 5.90 1.07
C VAL A 88 -10.06 6.99 0.68
N ARG A 89 -10.36 8.25 0.98
CA ARG A 89 -9.49 9.36 0.60
C ARG A 89 -9.42 10.49 1.60
N TYR A 90 -8.25 11.13 1.66
CA TYR A 90 -7.99 12.24 2.60
C TYR A 90 -8.21 11.84 4.06
N CYS A 91 -8.09 10.55 4.37
CA CYS A 91 -8.24 10.04 5.73
C CYS A 91 -6.89 9.93 6.43
N ARG A 92 -6.91 10.05 7.76
CA ARG A 92 -5.74 9.89 8.63
C ARG A 92 -6.00 8.74 9.59
N GLY A 93 -5.23 7.67 9.49
CA GLY A 93 -5.33 6.49 10.33
C GLY A 93 -4.13 6.34 11.26
N TYR A 94 -4.41 6.11 12.54
CA TYR A 94 -3.41 5.88 13.57
C TYR A 94 -3.69 4.56 14.27
N GLY A 95 -2.75 3.62 14.23
CA GLY A 95 -2.84 2.43 15.03
C GLY A 95 -2.50 2.74 16.49
N LEU A 96 -3.34 2.27 17.40
CA LEU A 96 -3.12 2.30 18.84
C LEU A 96 -2.39 1.02 19.26
N THR A 97 -1.82 1.02 20.46
CA THR A 97 -1.29 -0.21 21.05
C THR A 97 -2.42 -1.24 21.16
N PRO A 98 -2.18 -2.53 20.80
CA PRO A 98 -3.21 -3.56 20.90
C PRO A 98 -3.77 -3.69 22.31
N SER A 99 -5.07 -3.93 22.45
CA SER A 99 -5.74 -4.17 23.73
C SER A 99 -5.55 -5.61 24.23
N LEU A 100 -5.07 -6.51 23.36
CA LEU A 100 -4.88 -7.94 23.63
C LEU A 100 -3.41 -8.33 23.42
N ASP A 101 -2.91 -9.27 24.23
CA ASP A 101 -1.61 -9.89 24.06
C ASP A 101 -1.60 -10.78 22.81
N ASN A 102 -0.44 -10.92 22.16
CA ASN A 102 -0.23 -11.73 20.95
C ASN A 102 -1.13 -11.35 19.76
N VAL A 103 -1.58 -10.09 19.72
CA VAL A 103 -2.33 -9.51 18.61
C VAL A 103 -1.53 -8.32 18.08
N SER A 104 -1.32 -8.27 16.76
CA SER A 104 -0.67 -7.14 16.11
C SER A 104 -1.55 -5.90 16.16
N ARG A 105 -0.95 -4.73 15.90
CA ARG A 105 -1.75 -3.55 15.59
C ARG A 105 -2.65 -3.82 14.40
N GLY A 106 -3.73 -3.07 14.29
CA GLY A 106 -4.67 -3.22 13.17
C GLY A 106 -4.17 -2.71 11.83
N ARG A 107 -4.77 -3.23 10.76
CA ARG A 107 -4.66 -2.69 9.40
C ARG A 107 -5.32 -1.33 9.32
N PHE A 108 -4.83 -0.44 8.47
CA PHE A 108 -5.61 0.71 8.02
C PHE A 108 -6.89 0.26 7.30
N LEU A 109 -6.77 -0.75 6.44
CA LEU A 109 -7.89 -1.31 5.70
C LEU A 109 -7.72 -2.81 5.47
N THR A 110 -8.74 -3.57 5.81
CA THR A 110 -8.92 -4.96 5.35
C THR A 110 -10.11 -5.01 4.41
N ALA A 111 -9.89 -5.45 3.17
CA ALA A 111 -10.91 -5.58 2.14
C ALA A 111 -10.97 -7.03 1.65
N ALA A 112 -11.98 -7.75 2.12
CA ALA A 112 -12.29 -9.12 1.74
C ALA A 112 -13.27 -9.10 0.56
N GLY A 113 -13.01 -9.78 -0.54
CA GLY A 113 -14.04 -9.91 -1.58
C GLY A 113 -14.43 -8.59 -2.23
N ALA A 114 -13.55 -7.58 -2.25
CA ALA A 114 -13.91 -6.26 -2.78
C ALA A 114 -14.14 -6.30 -4.31
N ARG A 115 -15.04 -5.45 -4.76
CA ARG A 115 -15.41 -5.28 -6.17
C ARG A 115 -14.77 -4.04 -6.79
N SER A 116 -14.67 -2.96 -6.02
CA SER A 116 -13.87 -1.78 -6.39
C SER A 116 -13.24 -1.17 -5.15
N LEU A 117 -11.99 -0.74 -5.27
CA LEU A 117 -11.27 -0.15 -4.16
C LEU A 117 -10.35 0.96 -4.63
N ARG A 118 -10.52 2.16 -4.05
CA ARG A 118 -9.62 3.30 -4.25
C ARG A 118 -9.15 3.80 -2.90
N VAL A 119 -7.86 3.65 -2.61
CA VAL A 119 -7.23 4.13 -1.37
C VAL A 119 -6.22 5.20 -1.73
N GLU A 120 -6.64 6.47 -1.64
CA GLU A 120 -5.89 7.57 -2.22
C GLU A 120 -5.72 8.75 -1.28
N HIS A 121 -4.54 9.38 -1.27
CA HIS A 121 -4.30 10.59 -0.48
C HIS A 121 -4.57 10.39 1.03
N ASN A 122 -4.17 9.24 1.60
CA ASN A 122 -4.34 8.98 3.03
C ASN A 122 -3.01 9.09 3.78
N TYR A 123 -3.10 9.32 5.09
CA TYR A 123 -1.99 9.22 6.03
C TYR A 123 -2.19 7.99 6.94
N LEU A 124 -1.19 7.13 7.05
CA LEU A 124 -1.20 5.93 7.88
C LEU A 124 -0.01 5.97 8.83
N ASP A 125 -0.25 5.72 10.12
CA ASP A 125 0.78 5.79 11.16
C ASP A 125 0.62 4.64 12.14
N HIS A 126 1.65 3.83 12.35
CA HIS A 126 1.63 2.68 13.26
C HIS A 126 0.46 1.70 13.00
N THR A 127 0.07 1.52 11.74
CA THR A 127 -0.89 0.47 11.32
C THR A 127 -0.13 -0.64 10.58
N ILE A 128 -0.72 -1.83 10.44
CA ILE A 128 -0.19 -2.87 9.52
C ILE A 128 -0.77 -2.72 8.08
N GLY A 129 -0.95 -1.48 7.62
CA GLY A 129 -1.23 -1.13 6.22
C GLY A 129 -2.56 -1.64 5.67
N ILE A 130 -2.57 -2.07 4.40
CA ILE A 130 -3.74 -2.43 3.61
C ILE A 130 -3.65 -3.90 3.21
N LEU A 131 -4.71 -4.68 3.42
CA LEU A 131 -4.87 -6.02 2.89
C LEU A 131 -6.06 -6.07 1.96
N VAL A 132 -5.84 -6.55 0.74
CA VAL A 132 -6.90 -6.90 -0.21
C VAL A 132 -6.80 -8.39 -0.45
N TYR A 133 -7.88 -9.12 -0.16
CA TYR A 133 -7.89 -10.57 -0.39
C TYR A 133 -9.14 -11.05 -1.10
N GLN A 134 -8.96 -12.00 -2.02
CA GLN A 134 -10.03 -12.68 -2.77
C GLN A 134 -10.90 -11.72 -3.59
N TRP A 135 -10.30 -10.94 -4.48
CA TRP A 135 -11.01 -9.96 -5.32
C TRP A 135 -12.16 -10.56 -6.15
N VAL A 136 -13.28 -9.84 -6.27
CA VAL A 136 -14.46 -10.28 -7.06
C VAL A 136 -14.89 -9.30 -8.15
N GLY A 137 -14.23 -8.14 -8.26
CA GLY A 137 -14.49 -7.17 -9.32
C GLY A 137 -13.97 -7.65 -10.68
N ASP A 138 -14.58 -7.17 -11.76
CA ASP A 138 -14.27 -7.63 -13.12
C ASP A 138 -13.01 -7.01 -13.76
N GLY A 139 -12.33 -6.08 -13.08
CA GLY A 139 -11.14 -5.39 -13.60
C GLY A 139 -11.44 -4.27 -14.60
N SER A 140 -12.71 -3.95 -14.86
CA SER A 140 -13.10 -2.74 -15.58
C SER A 140 -12.62 -1.49 -14.82
N PRO A 141 -12.55 -0.31 -15.47
CA PRO A 141 -12.19 0.94 -14.78
C PRO A 141 -13.06 1.30 -13.56
N ALA A 142 -14.29 0.75 -13.50
CA ALA A 142 -15.19 0.91 -12.37
C ALA A 142 -14.95 -0.12 -11.25
N GLU A 143 -14.43 -1.31 -11.58
CA GLU A 143 -14.22 -2.45 -10.68
C GLU A 143 -12.75 -2.87 -10.64
N THR A 144 -11.88 -1.90 -10.33
CA THR A 144 -10.42 -2.09 -10.21
C THR A 144 -9.89 -1.61 -8.85
N LEU A 145 -8.59 -1.84 -8.63
CA LEU A 145 -7.85 -1.48 -7.43
C LEU A 145 -6.88 -0.32 -7.73
N THR A 146 -6.97 0.73 -6.93
CA THR A 146 -5.98 1.82 -6.90
C THR A 146 -5.51 2.11 -5.49
N VAL A 147 -4.19 2.23 -5.32
CA VAL A 147 -3.56 2.63 -4.04
C VAL A 147 -2.53 3.70 -4.36
N ARG A 148 -2.89 4.97 -4.18
CA ARG A 148 -2.10 6.08 -4.74
C ARG A 148 -1.92 7.25 -3.78
N TYR A 149 -0.77 7.93 -3.88
CA TYR A 149 -0.52 9.19 -3.17
C TYR A 149 -0.65 9.11 -1.64
N ASN A 150 -0.54 7.91 -1.05
CA ASN A 150 -0.62 7.75 0.39
C ASN A 150 0.73 8.03 1.03
N ARG A 151 0.70 8.52 2.28
CA ARG A 151 1.87 8.69 3.13
C ARG A 151 1.76 7.75 4.32
N VAL A 152 2.76 6.91 4.50
CA VAL A 152 2.77 5.84 5.50
C VAL A 152 4.01 6.00 6.37
N ARG A 153 3.80 5.84 7.67
CA ARG A 153 4.84 5.88 8.70
C ARG A 153 4.74 4.65 9.58
N ASN A 154 5.89 4.00 9.77
CA ASN A 154 6.13 2.98 10.79
C ASN A 154 5.06 1.87 10.79
N ILE A 155 5.09 1.01 9.78
CA ILE A 155 4.22 -0.17 9.74
C ILE A 155 4.61 -1.11 10.88
N ASP A 156 3.69 -1.36 11.80
CA ASP A 156 4.07 -1.88 13.10
C ASP A 156 3.29 -3.15 13.46
N GLY A 157 3.90 -4.30 13.17
CA GLY A 157 3.38 -5.62 13.52
C GLY A 157 3.65 -6.06 14.95
N ARG A 158 4.30 -5.25 15.80
CA ARG A 158 4.65 -5.66 17.18
C ARG A 158 3.39 -5.99 17.99
N TYR A 159 3.47 -7.03 18.81
CA TYR A 159 2.46 -7.27 19.84
C TYR A 159 2.79 -6.46 21.09
N ARG A 160 1.78 -6.18 21.92
CA ARG A 160 1.99 -5.42 23.16
C ARG A 160 2.89 -6.12 24.18
N ASN A 161 3.00 -7.45 24.11
CA ASN A 161 3.73 -8.30 25.06
C ASN A 161 5.01 -8.94 24.49
N GLY A 162 5.48 -8.52 23.31
CA GLY A 162 6.68 -9.06 22.66
C GLY A 162 6.37 -9.69 21.30
N ASP A 163 7.41 -10.09 20.56
CA ASP A 163 7.33 -10.56 19.17
C ASP A 163 6.65 -9.58 18.19
N ALA A 164 6.52 -10.00 16.93
CA ALA A 164 5.85 -9.25 15.90
C ALA A 164 5.22 -10.18 14.85
N ASP A 165 4.12 -9.71 14.26
CA ASP A 165 3.50 -10.32 13.10
C ASP A 165 4.40 -10.18 11.87
N ALA A 166 4.93 -11.31 11.41
CA ALA A 166 5.78 -11.38 10.22
C ALA A 166 5.05 -11.03 8.91
N THR A 167 3.72 -10.87 8.94
CA THR A 167 2.89 -10.50 7.78
C THR A 167 2.53 -9.01 7.73
N ALA A 168 3.05 -8.21 8.67
CA ALA A 168 2.85 -6.77 8.70
C ALA A 168 3.43 -6.11 7.43
N SER A 169 2.56 -5.44 6.68
CA SER A 169 2.87 -4.90 5.35
C SER A 169 2.22 -3.53 5.15
N PHE A 170 2.73 -2.71 4.23
CA PHE A 170 1.98 -1.56 3.72
C PHE A 170 0.86 -2.05 2.84
N LEU A 171 1.15 -2.98 1.94
CA LEU A 171 0.18 -3.52 0.99
C LEU A 171 0.39 -5.02 0.80
N GLY A 172 -0.60 -5.80 1.23
CA GLY A 172 -0.73 -7.22 0.88
C GLY A 172 -1.85 -7.40 -0.14
N LEU A 173 -1.53 -8.02 -1.27
CA LEU A 173 -2.53 -8.60 -2.17
C LEU A 173 -2.50 -10.11 -2.02
N ASN A 174 -3.64 -10.72 -1.73
CA ASN A 174 -3.75 -12.17 -1.62
C ASN A 174 -4.90 -12.67 -2.51
N GLN A 175 -4.60 -13.47 -3.53
CA GLN A 175 -5.60 -13.98 -4.47
C GLN A 175 -6.40 -12.86 -5.17
N VAL A 176 -5.75 -11.74 -5.48
CA VAL A 176 -6.30 -10.69 -6.36
C VAL A 176 -5.91 -11.04 -7.78
N ARG A 177 -6.72 -11.86 -8.47
CA ARG A 177 -6.32 -12.54 -9.72
C ARG A 177 -7.00 -11.96 -10.96
N GLY A 178 -6.24 -11.84 -12.04
CA GLY A 178 -6.73 -11.44 -13.36
C GLY A 178 -7.30 -10.02 -13.42
N VAL A 179 -6.90 -9.13 -12.52
CA VAL A 179 -7.52 -7.81 -12.39
C VAL A 179 -6.83 -6.81 -13.31
N ALA A 180 -7.56 -6.29 -14.30
CA ALA A 180 -7.05 -5.22 -15.14
C ALA A 180 -7.07 -3.86 -14.42
N ASN A 181 -6.30 -2.91 -14.95
CA ASN A 181 -6.21 -1.52 -14.52
C ASN A 181 -5.71 -1.27 -13.08
N VAL A 182 -5.10 -2.27 -12.43
CA VAL A 182 -4.52 -2.10 -11.09
C VAL A 182 -3.35 -1.09 -11.13
N ASP A 183 -3.43 -0.05 -10.31
CA ASP A 183 -2.43 1.03 -10.22
C ASP A 183 -2.05 1.33 -8.77
N ILE A 184 -0.80 1.02 -8.42
CA ILE A 184 -0.21 1.28 -7.11
C ILE A 184 0.95 2.25 -7.32
N SER A 185 0.72 3.54 -7.04
CA SER A 185 1.69 4.56 -7.43
C SER A 185 1.80 5.78 -6.54
N TYR A 186 3.01 6.35 -6.51
CA TYR A 186 3.34 7.57 -5.79
C TYR A 186 3.03 7.53 -4.29
N ASN A 187 3.10 6.35 -3.66
CA ASN A 187 3.02 6.22 -2.22
C ASN A 187 4.40 6.48 -1.59
N GLU A 188 4.43 7.17 -0.45
CA GLU A 188 5.60 7.30 0.40
C GLU A 188 5.44 6.40 1.63
N VAL A 189 6.28 5.38 1.76
CA VAL A 189 6.35 4.52 2.95
C VAL A 189 7.70 4.75 3.61
N VAL A 190 7.70 5.19 4.86
CA VAL A 190 8.93 5.36 5.64
C VAL A 190 8.75 4.66 6.98
N ASN A 191 9.54 3.62 7.16
CA ASN A 191 9.70 2.94 8.43
C ASN A 191 11.01 3.41 9.07
N GLU A 192 10.96 3.75 10.35
CA GLU A 192 12.13 4.09 11.14
C GLU A 192 12.60 2.84 11.90
N PRO A 193 13.92 2.59 11.99
CA PRO A 193 14.44 1.46 12.75
C PRO A 193 13.92 1.45 14.19
N ASN A 194 13.50 0.27 14.67
CA ASN A 194 12.94 0.05 16.01
C ASN A 194 11.61 0.78 16.32
N GLN A 195 11.04 1.53 15.37
CA GLN A 195 9.68 2.08 15.47
C GLN A 195 8.65 1.26 14.69
N CYS A 196 9.11 0.26 13.95
CA CYS A 196 8.31 -0.64 13.14
C CYS A 196 8.66 -2.11 13.45
N ALA A 197 7.82 -3.01 12.96
CA ALA A 197 8.18 -4.41 12.75
C ALA A 197 7.42 -4.86 11.51
N THR A 198 8.10 -4.95 10.38
CA THR A 198 7.49 -5.29 9.09
C THR A 198 7.91 -6.67 8.65
N GLY A 199 7.06 -7.36 7.91
CA GLY A 199 7.49 -8.41 7.00
C GLY A 199 7.91 -7.79 5.66
N ASP A 200 7.38 -8.35 4.58
CA ASP A 200 7.41 -7.68 3.28
C ASP A 200 6.55 -6.41 3.32
N VAL A 201 7.14 -5.27 3.01
CA VAL A 201 6.41 -3.99 2.97
C VAL A 201 5.34 -4.05 1.88
N VAL A 202 5.63 -4.67 0.74
CA VAL A 202 4.63 -5.01 -0.28
C VAL A 202 4.75 -6.50 -0.61
N ASN A 203 3.64 -7.22 -0.56
CA ASN A 203 3.60 -8.62 -0.98
C ASN A 203 2.44 -8.85 -1.94
N PHE A 204 2.75 -9.41 -3.12
CA PHE A 204 1.76 -9.92 -4.06
C PHE A 204 1.75 -11.44 -3.98
N TYR A 205 0.85 -11.96 -3.16
CA TYR A 205 0.66 -13.38 -2.91
C TYR A 205 -0.43 -13.92 -3.83
N ASN A 206 -0.10 -14.86 -4.71
CA ASN A 206 -1.03 -15.47 -5.66
C ASN A 206 -1.94 -14.47 -6.41
N SER A 207 -1.39 -13.29 -6.73
CA SER A 207 -2.14 -12.15 -7.26
C SER A 207 -1.65 -11.77 -8.66
N SER A 208 -2.55 -11.37 -9.54
CA SER A 208 -2.20 -11.14 -10.93
C SER A 208 -3.01 -10.03 -11.61
N GLY A 209 -2.33 -9.35 -12.53
CA GLY A 209 -2.98 -8.56 -13.56
C GLY A 209 -3.41 -9.43 -14.75
N THR A 210 -3.50 -8.83 -15.92
CA THR A 210 -3.66 -9.55 -17.18
C THR A 210 -2.46 -9.30 -18.09
N ALA A 211 -2.25 -10.14 -19.10
CA ALA A 211 -1.15 -9.94 -20.07
C ALA A 211 -1.19 -8.57 -20.76
N ARG A 212 -2.39 -8.00 -20.97
CA ARG A 212 -2.57 -6.67 -21.60
C ARG A 212 -2.61 -5.52 -20.60
N SER A 213 -2.78 -5.83 -19.32
CA SER A 213 -2.87 -4.85 -18.24
C SER A 213 -2.28 -5.48 -16.98
N PRO A 214 -0.94 -5.52 -16.85
CA PRO A 214 -0.30 -6.04 -15.65
C PRO A 214 -0.65 -5.17 -14.44
N ILE A 215 -0.46 -5.70 -13.23
CA ILE A 215 -0.45 -4.89 -12.01
C ILE A 215 0.69 -3.90 -12.14
N ARG A 216 0.37 -2.60 -12.13
CA ARG A 216 1.38 -1.54 -12.20
C ARG A 216 1.76 -1.08 -10.80
N PHE A 217 2.99 -1.35 -10.38
CA PHE A 217 3.57 -0.85 -9.14
C PHE A 217 4.69 0.14 -9.47
N HIS A 218 4.41 1.45 -9.43
CA HIS A 218 5.37 2.41 -9.96
C HIS A 218 5.49 3.74 -9.23
N HIS A 219 6.70 4.31 -9.28
CA HIS A 219 7.01 5.63 -8.72
C HIS A 219 6.75 5.75 -7.21
N ASN A 220 6.74 4.63 -6.49
CA ASN A 220 6.64 4.62 -5.04
C ASN A 220 8.02 4.87 -4.41
N TYR A 221 8.03 5.44 -3.22
CA TYR A 221 9.20 5.51 -2.34
C TYR A 221 8.94 4.65 -1.12
N ILE A 222 9.81 3.67 -0.89
CA ILE A 222 9.76 2.79 0.29
C ILE A 222 11.12 2.86 0.97
N GLN A 223 11.13 3.28 2.22
CA GLN A 223 12.30 3.23 3.08
C GLN A 223 12.02 2.32 4.28
N GLY A 224 12.93 1.38 4.50
CA GLY A 224 12.91 0.50 5.65
C GLY A 224 12.00 -0.71 5.49
N ALA A 225 12.60 -1.88 5.54
CA ALA A 225 11.95 -3.14 5.88
C ALA A 225 12.82 -3.72 6.99
N TYR A 226 12.41 -3.56 8.25
CA TYR A 226 13.26 -3.86 9.41
C TYR A 226 12.62 -4.94 10.30
N PRO A 227 13.42 -5.90 10.80
CA PRO A 227 13.01 -6.69 11.95
C PRO A 227 12.88 -5.79 13.19
N TYR A 228 12.32 -6.33 14.27
CA TYR A 228 12.39 -5.73 15.58
C TYR A 228 13.12 -6.68 16.55
N PRO A 229 14.25 -6.28 17.15
CA PRO A 229 15.01 -5.05 16.90
C PRO A 229 15.61 -5.01 15.48
N ALA A 230 15.89 -3.82 14.95
CA ALA A 230 16.40 -3.61 13.58
C ALA A 230 17.78 -4.24 13.34
N THR A 231 18.51 -4.54 14.42
CA THR A 231 19.82 -5.22 14.39
C THR A 231 19.71 -6.75 14.50
N ALA A 232 18.51 -7.33 14.45
CA ALA A 232 18.33 -8.77 14.47
C ALA A 232 19.12 -9.44 13.32
N PRO A 233 19.82 -10.55 13.58
CA PRO A 233 20.67 -11.21 12.59
C PRO A 233 19.87 -11.99 11.53
N HIS A 234 18.61 -12.28 11.80
CA HIS A 234 17.72 -13.04 10.92
C HIS A 234 16.47 -12.23 10.60
N TYR A 235 16.15 -12.15 9.32
CA TYR A 235 14.98 -11.44 8.84
C TYR A 235 14.68 -11.85 7.39
N THR A 236 13.41 -12.04 7.07
CA THR A 236 12.96 -12.43 5.73
C THR A 236 12.27 -11.31 4.96
N GLY A 237 11.80 -10.26 5.64
CA GLY A 237 10.99 -9.20 5.02
C GLY A 237 11.75 -8.34 4.02
N THR A 238 11.05 -7.90 2.98
CA THR A 238 11.62 -7.16 1.84
C THR A 238 10.87 -5.84 1.58
N GLY A 239 11.38 -5.02 0.67
CA GLY A 239 10.63 -3.86 0.17
C GLY A 239 9.42 -4.26 -0.68
N LEU A 240 9.62 -5.17 -1.63
CA LEU A 240 8.55 -5.80 -2.42
C LEU A 240 8.90 -7.26 -2.73
N THR A 241 7.96 -8.19 -2.55
CA THR A 241 8.10 -9.57 -3.02
C THR A 241 6.86 -10.04 -3.76
N THR A 242 7.05 -10.76 -4.88
CA THR A 242 6.01 -11.60 -5.46
C THR A 242 6.13 -13.01 -4.91
N ASP A 243 5.05 -13.50 -4.34
CA ASP A 243 5.03 -14.69 -3.51
C ASP A 243 3.83 -15.58 -3.85
N GLY A 244 3.77 -16.78 -3.29
CA GLY A 244 2.61 -17.64 -3.43
C GLY A 244 2.88 -19.09 -3.79
N ASP A 245 2.00 -19.95 -3.33
CA ASP A 245 2.00 -21.40 -3.52
C ASP A 245 1.14 -21.88 -4.71
N GLY A 246 0.65 -20.96 -5.54
CA GLY A 246 -0.19 -21.28 -6.70
C GLY A 246 0.48 -22.27 -7.65
N VAL A 247 -0.19 -23.40 -7.89
CA VAL A 247 0.34 -24.55 -8.68
C VAL A 247 0.03 -24.49 -10.18
N SER A 248 -0.53 -23.38 -10.67
CA SER A 248 -0.86 -23.20 -12.09
C SER A 248 -0.61 -21.76 -12.51
N ALA A 249 -0.43 -21.54 -13.82
CA ALA A 249 -0.33 -20.19 -14.40
C ALA A 249 -1.54 -19.28 -14.10
N LEU A 250 -2.71 -19.85 -13.77
CA LEU A 250 -3.91 -19.07 -13.43
C LEU A 250 -3.99 -18.70 -11.94
N THR A 251 -3.28 -19.44 -11.07
CA THR A 251 -3.43 -19.33 -9.62
C THR A 251 -2.21 -18.74 -8.91
N THR A 252 -1.05 -18.77 -9.55
CA THR A 252 0.19 -18.14 -9.07
C THR A 252 0.19 -16.63 -9.32
N THR A 253 1.16 -15.92 -8.75
CA THR A 253 1.37 -14.49 -9.01
C THR A 253 1.77 -14.26 -10.46
N ALA A 254 1.18 -13.29 -11.15
CA ALA A 254 1.43 -13.13 -12.58
C ALA A 254 1.18 -11.74 -13.12
N TYR A 255 1.84 -11.39 -14.23
CA TYR A 255 1.62 -10.13 -14.94
C TYR A 255 1.75 -8.94 -13.99
N VAL A 256 2.95 -8.78 -13.43
CA VAL A 256 3.30 -7.66 -12.56
C VAL A 256 4.40 -6.85 -13.23
N ASP A 257 4.17 -5.54 -13.31
CA ASP A 257 5.13 -4.58 -13.85
C ASP A 257 5.48 -3.58 -12.74
N ALA A 258 6.67 -3.73 -12.17
CA ALA A 258 7.15 -2.88 -11.08
C ALA A 258 8.27 -1.97 -11.57
N ALA A 259 8.00 -0.67 -11.69
CA ALA A 259 8.95 0.24 -12.32
C ALA A 259 9.10 1.61 -11.68
N HIS A 260 10.29 2.21 -11.82
CA HIS A 260 10.57 3.58 -11.36
C HIS A 260 10.37 3.82 -9.86
N ASN A 261 10.37 2.75 -9.06
CA ASN A 261 10.29 2.85 -7.60
C ASN A 261 11.66 3.14 -7.00
N GLN A 262 11.66 3.63 -5.77
CA GLN A 262 12.88 3.84 -4.97
C GLN A 262 12.71 3.09 -3.67
N ILE A 263 13.49 2.02 -3.51
CA ILE A 263 13.44 1.09 -2.39
C ILE A 263 14.76 1.20 -1.63
N VAL A 264 14.70 1.69 -0.40
CA VAL A 264 15.85 2.22 0.33
C VAL A 264 15.98 1.60 1.72
N SER A 265 17.20 1.30 2.15
CA SER A 265 17.55 0.82 3.49
C SER A 265 16.72 -0.40 3.97
N THR A 266 16.55 -1.42 3.13
CA THR A 266 15.88 -2.67 3.51
C THR A 266 16.83 -3.66 4.19
N CYS A 267 16.33 -4.46 5.14
CA CYS A 267 17.15 -5.43 5.87
C CYS A 267 17.39 -6.75 5.17
N ASN A 268 16.48 -7.35 4.39
CA ASN A 268 16.81 -8.60 3.67
C ASN A 268 17.14 -8.25 2.22
N ALA A 269 16.11 -7.88 1.46
CA ALA A 269 16.21 -7.48 0.06
C ALA A 269 15.32 -6.28 -0.26
N ALA A 270 15.65 -5.58 -1.34
CA ALA A 270 14.82 -4.50 -1.85
C ALA A 270 13.60 -5.06 -2.59
N MET A 271 13.82 -5.88 -3.63
CA MET A 271 12.74 -6.43 -4.45
C MET A 271 13.03 -7.86 -4.90
N ASN A 272 12.13 -8.81 -4.65
CA ASN A 272 12.32 -10.22 -5.03
C ASN A 272 11.16 -10.82 -5.83
N ILE A 273 11.50 -11.77 -6.71
CA ILE A 273 10.56 -12.64 -7.39
C ILE A 273 10.73 -14.06 -6.82
N ALA A 274 9.89 -14.44 -5.86
CA ALA A 274 9.93 -15.74 -5.18
C ALA A 274 8.96 -16.76 -5.80
N ALA A 275 7.88 -16.26 -6.42
CA ALA A 275 6.89 -17.06 -7.13
C ALA A 275 6.35 -16.32 -8.36
N GLY A 276 5.73 -17.08 -9.26
CA GLY A 276 4.93 -16.55 -10.34
C GLY A 276 5.60 -16.49 -11.71
N HIS A 277 4.92 -15.84 -12.66
CA HIS A 277 5.40 -15.71 -14.03
C HIS A 277 5.08 -14.36 -14.68
N HIS A 278 5.83 -13.98 -15.70
CA HIS A 278 5.67 -12.69 -16.40
C HIS A 278 5.70 -11.50 -15.43
N ILE A 279 6.66 -11.53 -14.51
CA ILE A 279 6.90 -10.46 -13.54
C ILE A 279 8.15 -9.71 -13.99
N ARG A 280 8.07 -8.38 -14.07
CA ARG A 280 9.19 -7.54 -14.47
C ARG A 280 9.45 -6.45 -13.45
N PHE A 281 10.66 -6.40 -12.92
CA PHE A 281 11.14 -5.29 -12.10
C PHE A 281 12.15 -4.47 -12.90
N HIS A 282 11.81 -3.24 -13.28
CA HIS A 282 12.71 -2.43 -14.11
C HIS A 282 12.75 -0.95 -13.79
N HIS A 283 13.88 -0.30 -14.07
CA HIS A 283 14.05 1.15 -13.83
C HIS A 283 13.82 1.58 -12.38
N ASN A 284 13.89 0.65 -11.44
CA ASN A 284 13.82 0.92 -10.01
C ASN A 284 15.21 1.35 -9.50
N ARG A 285 15.23 1.98 -8.33
CA ARG A 285 16.45 2.28 -7.59
C ARG A 285 16.43 1.51 -6.29
N MET A 286 17.41 0.63 -6.07
CA MET A 286 17.48 -0.27 -4.92
C MET A 286 18.76 0.01 -4.15
N VAL A 287 18.68 0.72 -3.03
CA VAL A 287 19.85 1.31 -2.37
C VAL A 287 19.85 1.00 -0.87
N THR A 288 20.93 0.43 -0.35
CA THR A 288 21.19 0.35 1.10
C THR A 288 22.67 0.58 1.37
N SER A 289 22.99 1.37 2.39
CA SER A 289 24.34 1.45 2.95
C SER A 289 24.64 0.29 3.91
N GLY A 290 23.63 -0.50 4.27
CA GLY A 290 23.78 -1.57 5.26
C GLY A 290 24.01 -1.03 6.67
N LEU A 291 23.64 0.22 6.93
CA LEU A 291 23.83 0.93 8.20
C LEU A 291 22.51 1.52 8.68
N LEU A 292 22.34 1.58 9.99
CA LEU A 292 21.33 2.37 10.67
C LEU A 292 21.74 3.85 10.72
N PRO A 293 20.79 4.78 10.99
CA PRO A 293 21.10 6.20 11.10
C PRO A 293 22.17 6.56 12.13
N ASP A 294 22.35 5.72 13.16
CA ASP A 294 23.37 5.88 14.20
C ASP A 294 24.73 5.23 13.84
N GLY A 295 24.84 4.65 12.64
CA GLY A 295 26.05 4.00 12.13
C GLY A 295 26.18 2.51 12.49
N GLN A 296 25.26 1.94 13.26
CA GLN A 296 25.26 0.50 13.51
C GLN A 296 24.97 -0.29 12.22
N ALA A 297 25.52 -1.50 12.08
CA ALA A 297 25.27 -2.32 10.91
C ALA A 297 23.87 -2.96 10.93
N LEU A 298 23.21 -2.97 9.76
CA LEU A 298 22.08 -3.85 9.48
C LEU A 298 22.61 -5.28 9.32
N LYS A 299 22.27 -6.17 10.26
CA LYS A 299 22.86 -7.51 10.31
C LYS A 299 22.24 -8.50 9.32
N ALA A 300 20.96 -8.32 9.00
CA ALA A 300 20.24 -9.25 8.14
C ALA A 300 20.38 -8.95 6.63
N THR A 301 21.12 -7.90 6.23
CA THR A 301 21.28 -7.51 4.81
C THR A 301 21.73 -8.68 3.97
N TYR A 302 20.99 -8.99 2.91
CA TYR A 302 21.29 -10.04 1.95
C TYR A 302 21.59 -9.45 0.57
N ALA A 303 20.66 -9.48 -0.40
CA ALA A 303 20.90 -8.95 -1.74
C ALA A 303 19.84 -7.93 -2.14
N ALA A 304 20.13 -7.02 -3.07
CA ALA A 304 19.11 -6.06 -3.52
C ALA A 304 17.92 -6.77 -4.16
N THR A 305 18.20 -7.76 -5.02
CA THR A 305 17.16 -8.44 -5.78
C THR A 305 17.54 -9.87 -6.14
N SER A 306 16.52 -10.66 -6.43
CA SER A 306 16.63 -12.04 -6.87
C SER A 306 15.38 -12.53 -7.62
N ILE A 307 15.60 -13.52 -8.47
CA ILE A 307 14.60 -14.37 -9.11
C ILE A 307 14.90 -15.80 -8.67
N PHE A 308 14.11 -16.32 -7.74
CA PHE A 308 14.28 -17.66 -7.20
C PHE A 308 12.93 -18.34 -7.08
N ASN A 309 12.84 -19.58 -7.55
CA ASN A 309 11.62 -20.37 -7.48
C ASN A 309 11.49 -20.97 -6.07
N ALA A 310 11.06 -20.15 -5.11
CA ALA A 310 11.02 -20.49 -3.68
C ALA A 310 10.13 -21.71 -3.38
N TYR A 311 9.14 -21.97 -4.24
CA TYR A 311 8.15 -23.01 -4.08
C TYR A 311 8.40 -24.23 -4.97
N HIS A 312 9.54 -24.30 -5.66
CA HIS A 312 9.92 -25.42 -6.53
C HIS A 312 8.84 -25.77 -7.59
N GLN A 313 8.13 -24.76 -8.08
CA GLN A 313 7.08 -24.93 -9.07
C GLN A 313 7.66 -25.36 -10.43
N PRO A 314 6.92 -26.12 -11.26
CA PRO A 314 7.40 -26.48 -12.58
C PRO A 314 7.57 -25.25 -13.50
N ALA A 315 8.33 -25.40 -14.58
CA ALA A 315 8.55 -24.33 -15.57
C ALA A 315 7.26 -23.84 -16.27
N THR A 316 6.15 -24.56 -16.15
CA THR A 316 4.82 -24.14 -16.60
C THR A 316 4.13 -23.16 -15.64
N VAL A 317 4.71 -22.91 -14.47
CA VAL A 317 4.18 -22.04 -13.41
C VAL A 317 5.16 -20.93 -13.07
N PHE A 318 6.47 -21.22 -13.04
CA PHE A 318 7.52 -20.22 -12.79
C PHE A 318 8.35 -19.96 -14.06
N PHE A 319 8.03 -18.89 -14.80
CA PHE A 319 8.69 -18.56 -16.07
C PHE A 319 8.51 -17.10 -16.49
N GLY A 320 9.27 -16.64 -17.47
CA GLY A 320 9.08 -15.30 -18.06
C GLY A 320 9.36 -14.12 -17.12
N ASN A 321 10.04 -14.35 -16.00
CA ASN A 321 10.39 -13.33 -15.00
C ASN A 321 11.68 -12.61 -15.39
N ARG A 322 11.74 -11.30 -15.15
CA ARG A 322 12.88 -10.44 -15.53
C ARG A 322 13.14 -9.35 -14.50
N VAL A 323 14.41 -9.01 -14.31
CA VAL A 323 14.85 -7.88 -13.48
C VAL A 323 15.89 -7.09 -14.27
N ASP A 324 15.54 -5.91 -14.80
CA ASP A 324 16.39 -5.23 -15.78
C ASP A 324 16.38 -3.71 -15.70
N HIS A 325 17.44 -3.05 -16.16
CA HIS A 325 17.54 -1.57 -16.19
C HIS A 325 17.34 -0.88 -14.84
N ASN A 326 17.57 -1.57 -13.72
CA ASN A 326 17.52 -0.95 -12.40
C ASN A 326 18.86 -0.29 -12.06
N VAL A 327 18.83 0.68 -11.15
CA VAL A 327 20.04 1.27 -10.55
C VAL A 327 20.22 0.69 -9.15
N ILE A 328 21.33 0.00 -8.91
CA ILE A 328 21.51 -0.84 -7.72
C ILE A 328 22.69 -0.38 -6.87
N GLY A 329 22.41 -0.35 -5.58
CA GLY A 329 23.13 0.32 -4.53
C GLY A 329 23.19 -0.51 -3.25
N TYR A 330 23.41 -1.83 -3.26
CA TYR A 330 23.23 -2.70 -2.09
C TYR A 330 24.51 -3.14 -1.34
N ALA A 331 24.85 -2.44 -0.25
CA ALA A 331 26.02 -2.73 0.55
C ALA A 331 25.84 -3.98 1.44
N LYS A 332 26.82 -4.88 1.42
CA LYS A 332 26.90 -6.07 2.27
C LYS A 332 28.34 -6.50 2.47
N ALA A 333 28.81 -6.47 3.72
CA ALA A 333 30.14 -6.93 4.06
C ALA A 333 30.34 -8.43 3.73
N GLY A 334 31.53 -8.79 3.26
CA GLY A 334 31.88 -10.18 2.91
C GLY A 334 31.40 -10.65 1.54
N TYR A 335 30.76 -9.79 0.74
CA TYR A 335 30.31 -10.11 -0.61
C TYR A 335 30.99 -9.23 -1.65
N ALA A 336 31.02 -9.71 -2.91
CA ALA A 336 31.67 -9.04 -4.02
C ALA A 336 30.83 -9.12 -5.31
N VAL A 337 29.55 -8.73 -5.24
CA VAL A 337 28.62 -8.75 -6.38
C VAL A 337 28.00 -7.36 -6.58
N PRO A 338 28.46 -6.55 -7.57
CA PRO A 338 29.63 -6.78 -8.43
C PRO A 338 30.96 -6.31 -7.82
N LEU A 339 30.94 -5.39 -6.85
CA LEU A 339 32.14 -4.80 -6.25
C LEU A 339 32.34 -5.32 -4.82
N ALA A 340 33.55 -5.20 -4.26
CA ALA A 340 33.81 -5.56 -2.87
C ALA A 340 32.86 -4.81 -1.90
N GLY A 341 32.32 -5.53 -0.91
CA GLY A 341 31.34 -5.00 0.03
C GLY A 341 29.92 -4.84 -0.55
N ARG A 342 29.60 -5.53 -1.64
CA ARG A 342 28.32 -5.44 -2.37
C ARG A 342 27.64 -6.76 -2.56
N HIS A 343 26.32 -6.75 -2.51
CA HIS A 343 25.48 -7.87 -2.95
C HIS A 343 24.26 -7.34 -3.70
N ASP A 344 24.52 -6.72 -4.84
CA ASP A 344 23.48 -6.09 -5.66
C ASP A 344 22.52 -7.11 -6.26
N LEU A 345 23.06 -8.24 -6.75
CA LEU A 345 22.30 -9.34 -7.31
C LEU A 345 22.57 -10.60 -6.48
N SER A 346 21.51 -11.35 -6.13
CA SER A 346 21.66 -12.60 -5.40
C SER A 346 22.45 -13.63 -6.21
N SER A 347 23.45 -14.25 -5.59
CA SER A 347 24.35 -15.20 -6.26
C SER A 347 23.59 -16.47 -6.62
N GLY A 348 23.61 -16.88 -7.89
CA GLY A 348 22.91 -18.07 -8.38
C GLY A 348 21.40 -17.90 -8.61
N ASN A 349 20.80 -16.80 -8.13
CA ASN A 349 19.37 -16.52 -8.21
C ASN A 349 19.08 -15.24 -9.01
N CYS A 350 19.92 -14.94 -10.00
CA CYS A 350 19.74 -13.77 -10.85
C CYS A 350 20.23 -13.95 -12.30
N PRO A 351 20.11 -15.13 -12.94
CA PRO A 351 20.57 -15.28 -14.33
C PRO A 351 19.81 -14.36 -15.31
N ALA A 352 18.55 -14.03 -15.03
CA ALA A 352 17.74 -13.08 -15.83
C ALA A 352 17.74 -11.65 -15.25
N CYS A 353 18.74 -11.32 -14.41
CA CYS A 353 18.94 -9.98 -13.86
C CYS A 353 19.95 -9.20 -14.72
N GLU A 354 19.49 -8.67 -15.84
CA GLU A 354 20.36 -8.14 -16.91
C GLU A 354 20.29 -6.61 -17.02
N GLN A 355 21.30 -5.98 -17.63
CA GLN A 355 21.26 -4.54 -17.97
C GLN A 355 21.01 -3.60 -16.77
N ASN A 356 21.34 -4.04 -15.55
CA ASN A 356 21.26 -3.22 -14.35
C ASN A 356 22.52 -2.35 -14.23
N GLU A 357 22.34 -1.09 -13.83
CA GLU A 357 23.43 -0.17 -13.53
C GLU A 357 23.79 -0.28 -12.05
N HIS A 358 25.07 -0.48 -11.75
CA HIS A 358 25.56 -0.58 -10.38
C HIS A 358 26.21 0.74 -9.96
N LEU A 359 25.71 1.32 -8.86
CA LEU A 359 26.26 2.54 -8.29
C LEU A 359 27.72 2.30 -7.82
N PRO A 360 28.60 3.30 -7.97
CA PRO A 360 29.97 3.18 -7.50
C PRO A 360 30.04 3.11 -5.97
N ASN A 361 31.08 2.45 -5.46
CA ASN A 361 31.40 2.47 -4.03
C ASN A 361 31.97 3.84 -3.58
N PRO A 362 31.84 4.19 -2.28
CA PRO A 362 31.03 3.51 -1.27
C PRO A 362 29.56 3.94 -1.34
N ILE A 363 28.65 3.05 -0.91
CA ILE A 363 27.27 3.43 -0.61
C ILE A 363 27.15 3.78 0.86
N THR A 364 26.62 4.97 1.13
CA THR A 364 26.57 5.59 2.46
C THR A 364 25.15 6.03 2.81
N LEU A 365 24.90 6.39 4.07
CA LEU A 365 23.62 7.00 4.50
C LEU A 365 23.28 8.24 3.66
N ALA A 366 24.27 9.00 3.20
CA ALA A 366 24.05 10.13 2.29
C ALA A 366 23.56 9.68 0.90
N THR A 367 23.98 8.50 0.42
CA THR A 367 23.42 7.92 -0.81
C THR A 367 21.95 7.58 -0.64
N GLU A 368 21.56 6.97 0.48
CA GLU A 368 20.16 6.67 0.81
C GLU A 368 19.31 7.96 0.90
N GLN A 369 19.81 8.99 1.59
CA GLN A 369 19.10 10.26 1.72
C GLN A 369 18.87 10.95 0.36
N ARG A 370 19.86 10.87 -0.55
CA ARG A 370 19.73 11.40 -1.92
C ARG A 370 18.60 10.73 -2.70
N GLU A 371 18.29 9.46 -2.44
CA GLU A 371 17.16 8.79 -3.06
C GLU A 371 15.84 9.46 -2.67
N TRP A 372 15.62 9.75 -1.38
CA TRP A 372 14.42 10.46 -0.96
C TRP A 372 14.32 11.84 -1.62
N GLN A 373 15.42 12.60 -1.64
CA GLN A 373 15.45 13.92 -2.29
C GLN A 373 15.15 13.83 -3.79
N LEU A 374 15.71 12.85 -4.49
CA LEU A 374 15.45 12.58 -5.90
C LEU A 374 13.97 12.27 -6.14
N TRP A 375 13.36 11.47 -5.26
CA TRP A 375 11.95 11.14 -5.36
C TRP A 375 11.06 12.38 -5.18
N GLN A 376 11.34 13.17 -4.14
CA GLN A 376 10.65 14.44 -3.89
C GLN A 376 10.77 15.40 -5.08
N GLN A 377 11.94 15.46 -5.73
CA GLN A 377 12.11 16.23 -6.97
C GLN A 377 11.25 15.70 -8.12
N LYS A 378 11.14 14.37 -8.29
CA LYS A 378 10.27 13.76 -9.32
C LYS A 378 8.79 14.13 -9.08
N LEU A 379 8.33 14.11 -7.83
CA LEU A 379 6.97 14.54 -7.49
C LEU A 379 6.74 16.01 -7.86
N ARG A 380 7.65 16.90 -7.43
CA ARG A 380 7.57 18.34 -7.74
C ARG A 380 7.53 18.60 -9.25
N ARG A 381 8.40 17.95 -10.03
CA ARG A 381 8.43 18.09 -11.50
C ARG A 381 7.13 17.63 -12.18
N ARG A 382 6.39 16.70 -11.56
CA ARG A 382 5.12 16.17 -12.08
C ARG A 382 3.89 16.85 -11.46
N GLY A 383 4.07 17.84 -10.58
CA GLY A 383 2.97 18.50 -9.89
C GLY A 383 2.21 17.58 -8.93
N ILE A 384 2.82 16.50 -8.46
CA ILE A 384 2.18 15.52 -7.58
C ILE A 384 2.33 15.98 -6.13
N ARG A 385 1.23 15.93 -5.36
CA ARG A 385 1.19 16.25 -3.93
C ARG A 385 0.69 15.06 -3.11
N LEU A 386 1.28 14.87 -1.94
CA LEU A 386 0.94 13.82 -0.97
C LEU A 386 0.19 14.47 0.20
N ASP A 387 -0.97 15.06 -0.10
CA ASP A 387 -1.74 15.77 0.91
C ASP A 387 -2.81 14.84 1.48
N ALA A 388 -2.76 14.55 2.78
CA ALA A 388 -3.79 13.75 3.46
C ALA A 388 -5.02 14.57 3.90
N GLY A 389 -5.33 15.65 3.16
CA GLY A 389 -6.28 16.69 3.56
C GLY A 389 -5.80 17.48 4.78
N THR A 390 -5.85 18.81 4.74
CA THR A 390 -5.81 19.65 5.95
C THR A 390 -7.24 19.86 6.40
N GLN A 391 -7.63 19.39 7.59
CA GLN A 391 -8.79 20.01 8.24
C GLN A 391 -8.42 21.49 8.48
N PRO A 392 -9.26 22.47 8.10
CA PRO A 392 -9.24 23.74 8.81
C PRO A 392 -9.53 23.42 10.28
N ALA A 393 -8.79 24.04 11.20
CA ALA A 393 -9.15 23.99 12.61
C ALA A 393 -10.64 24.35 12.75
N PRO A 394 -11.43 23.62 13.58
CA PRO A 394 -12.81 24.02 13.81
C PRO A 394 -12.83 25.48 14.29
N PRO A 395 -13.74 26.34 13.78
CA PRO A 395 -13.82 27.71 14.24
C PRO A 395 -14.00 27.68 15.76
N THR A 396 -13.10 28.35 16.48
CA THR A 396 -13.25 28.58 17.92
C THR A 396 -14.66 29.13 18.15
N PRO A 397 -15.49 28.49 18.99
CA PRO A 397 -16.80 29.03 19.28
C PRO A 397 -16.59 30.42 19.89
N LEU A 398 -17.08 31.45 19.20
CA LEU A 398 -17.18 32.78 19.76
C LEU A 398 -18.01 32.65 21.03
N ALA A 399 -17.36 32.87 22.18
CA ALA A 399 -18.05 33.00 23.45
C ALA A 399 -19.08 34.12 23.30
N ARG A 400 -20.37 33.74 23.31
CA ARG A 400 -21.45 34.71 23.48
C ARG A 400 -21.26 35.34 24.87
N ARG A 401 -20.93 36.63 24.89
CA ARG A 401 -21.18 37.49 26.05
C ARG A 401 -22.58 38.07 25.93
#